data_AF-A0A957ZQR9-F1
#
_entry.id   AF-A0A957ZQR9-F1
#
_cell.length_a   1.000
_cell.length_b   1.000
_cell.length_c   1.000
_cell.angle_alpha   90.00
_cell.angle_beta   90.00
_cell.angle_gamma   90.00
#
_symmetry.space_group_name_H-M   'P 1'
#
loop_
_entity.id
_entity.type
_entity.pdbx_description
1 polymer ?
#
loop_
_entity_poly.entity_id
_entity_poly.type
_entity_poly.pdbx_seq_one_letter_code
_entity_poly.pdbx_strand_id
1 'polypeptide(L)'
;ISHLTCTRLESSHVDCRLQRRFLGLITVNQQSLPKVTAAELKENCTDGCLYWVELVTDEQAVSLTRFTSYNRGGVAAHHQQIVAFLNEPARPNFELNGSLSWLLLICSLPLLAVGSFLLKGFHPKQLRA
;
A
#
# COMPACT_ATOMS: atom_id res chain seq x y z
N ILE A 1 -0.37 1.81 13.36
CA ILE A 1 -0.32 1.34 11.96
C ILE A 1 -1.76 1.17 11.50
N SER A 2 -2.14 1.81 10.40
CA SER A 2 -3.45 1.57 9.77
C SER A 2 -3.29 0.46 8.73
N HIS A 3 -4.24 -0.45 8.63
CA HIS A 3 -4.31 -1.48 7.61
C HIS A 3 -5.67 -1.35 6.94
N LEU A 4 -5.67 -1.09 5.64
CA LEU A 4 -6.88 -1.00 4.84
C LEU A 4 -6.97 -2.27 3.98
N THR A 5 -8.07 -2.99 4.10
CA THR A 5 -8.41 -4.10 3.20
C THR A 5 -9.68 -3.74 2.47
N CYS A 6 -9.69 -3.78 1.15
CA CYS A 6 -10.85 -3.54 0.32
C CYS A 6 -11.16 -4.76 -0.54
N THR A 7 -12.44 -5.08 -0.63
CA THR A 7 -12.98 -6.21 -1.39
C THR A 7 -14.08 -5.70 -2.31
N ARG A 8 -13.99 -6.06 -3.58
CA ARG A 8 -15.01 -5.75 -4.59
C ARG A 8 -15.99 -6.92 -4.66
N LEU A 9 -17.22 -6.69 -4.19
CA LEU A 9 -18.28 -7.70 -4.15
C LEU A 9 -18.99 -7.81 -5.50
N GLU A 10 -19.21 -6.66 -6.16
CA GLU A 10 -19.83 -6.51 -7.48
C GLU A 10 -19.07 -5.46 -8.29
N SER A 11 -19.30 -5.37 -9.61
CA SER A 11 -18.55 -4.49 -10.52
C SER A 11 -18.50 -3.02 -10.07
N SER A 12 -19.51 -2.54 -9.33
CA SER A 12 -19.62 -1.17 -8.80
C SER A 12 -19.46 -1.02 -7.28
N HIS A 13 -19.43 -2.12 -6.52
CA HIS A 13 -19.44 -2.07 -5.05
C HIS A 13 -18.11 -2.51 -4.45
N VAL A 14 -17.43 -1.54 -3.82
CA VAL A 14 -16.18 -1.75 -3.07
C VAL A 14 -16.46 -1.56 -1.58
N ASP A 15 -16.26 -2.62 -0.81
CA ASP A 15 -16.33 -2.57 0.65
C ASP A 15 -14.93 -2.60 1.23
N CYS A 16 -14.63 -1.62 2.08
CA CYS A 16 -13.35 -1.52 2.74
C CYS A 16 -13.46 -1.75 4.25
N ARG A 17 -12.40 -2.26 4.84
CA ARG A 17 -12.22 -2.45 6.27
C ARG A 17 -10.94 -1.75 6.68
N LEU A 18 -11.07 -0.73 7.51
CA LEU A 18 -9.95 -0.02 8.09
C LEU A 18 -9.67 -0.58 9.49
N GLN A 19 -8.57 -1.32 9.63
CA GLN A 19 -8.07 -1.84 10.89
C GLN A 19 -6.94 -0.96 11.41
N ARG A 20 -7.03 -0.53 12.66
CA ARG A 20 -5.96 0.21 13.33
C ARG A 20 -5.30 -0.72 14.32
N ARG A 21 -3.99 -0.94 14.14
CA ARG A 21 -3.19 -1.81 14.98
C ARG A 21 -2.21 -1.00 15.83
N PHE A 22 -2.16 -1.31 17.12
CA PHE A 22 -1.11 -0.90 18.04
C PHE A 22 0.11 -1.77 17.81
N LEU A 23 1.26 -1.13 17.54
CA LEU A 23 2.53 -1.80 17.20
C LEU A 23 2.43 -2.83 16.05
N GLY A 24 1.39 -2.77 15.22
CA GLY A 24 1.14 -3.73 14.15
C GLY A 24 0.57 -5.09 14.61
N LEU A 25 0.48 -5.32 15.92
CA LEU A 25 0.12 -6.62 16.50
C LEU A 25 -1.33 -6.67 16.98
N ILE A 26 -1.78 -5.63 17.69
CA ILE A 26 -3.07 -5.65 18.39
C ILE A 26 -4.06 -4.72 17.68
N THR A 27 -5.17 -5.25 17.17
CA THR A 27 -6.25 -4.43 16.58
C THR A 27 -6.95 -3.64 17.69
N VAL A 28 -6.80 -2.31 17.66
CA VAL A 28 -7.40 -1.38 18.64
C VAL A 28 -8.76 -0.90 18.17
N ASN A 29 -8.94 -0.78 16.86
CA ASN A 29 -10.14 -0.23 16.27
C ASN A 29 -10.31 -0.81 14.87
N GLN A 30 -11.53 -1.19 14.52
CA GLN A 30 -11.89 -1.64 13.19
C GLN A 30 -13.13 -0.90 12.76
N GLN A 31 -13.10 -0.35 11.55
CA GLN A 31 -14.21 0.37 10.95
C GLN A 31 -14.52 -0.26 9.59
N SER A 32 -15.78 -0.63 9.38
CA SER A 32 -16.28 -1.04 8.07
C SER A 32 -16.70 0.20 7.30
N LEU A 33 -16.31 0.25 6.03
CA LEU A 33 -16.57 1.34 5.10
C LEU A 33 -17.28 0.73 3.89
N PRO A 34 -18.62 0.61 3.95
CA PRO A 34 -19.37 0.08 2.81
C PRO A 34 -19.36 1.09 1.67
N LYS A 35 -19.41 0.60 0.43
CA LYS A 35 -19.60 1.42 -0.78
C LYS A 35 -18.60 2.59 -0.89
N VAL A 36 -17.31 2.30 -0.84
CA VAL A 36 -16.28 3.30 -1.11
C VAL A 36 -16.29 3.67 -2.59
N THR A 37 -16.54 4.93 -2.89
CA THR A 37 -16.67 5.45 -4.26
C THR A 37 -15.46 6.25 -4.71
N ALA A 38 -14.76 6.90 -3.77
CA ALA A 38 -13.59 7.70 -4.08
C ALA A 38 -12.55 7.69 -2.95
N ALA A 39 -11.35 8.14 -3.30
CA ALA A 39 -10.31 8.47 -2.36
C ALA A 39 -9.78 9.88 -2.68
N GLU A 40 -9.68 10.73 -1.68
CA GLU A 40 -9.28 12.12 -1.83
C GLU A 40 -8.00 12.40 -1.04
N LEU A 41 -7.06 13.11 -1.66
CA LEU A 41 -5.89 13.66 -0.99
C LEU A 41 -6.26 15.02 -0.40
N LYS A 42 -6.23 15.13 0.91
CA LYS A 42 -6.50 16.37 1.64
C LYS A 42 -5.22 16.99 2.14
N GLU A 43 -5.25 18.31 2.29
CA GLU A 43 -4.16 19.10 2.84
C GLU A 43 -4.66 20.21 3.76
N ASN A 44 -3.85 20.55 4.77
CA ASN A 44 -4.01 21.73 5.60
C ASN A 44 -2.64 22.37 5.78
N CYS A 45 -2.48 23.64 5.40
CA CYS A 45 -1.22 24.36 5.46
C CYS A 45 -1.25 25.55 6.45
N THR A 46 -2.21 25.61 7.37
CA THR A 46 -2.31 26.72 8.35
C THR A 46 -1.06 26.83 9.24
N ASP A 47 -0.55 25.71 9.75
CA ASP A 47 0.65 25.63 10.61
C ASP A 47 1.68 24.65 10.04
N GLY A 48 1.99 24.81 8.75
CA GLY A 48 2.78 23.86 7.96
C GLY A 48 1.89 22.82 7.28
N CYS A 49 2.31 22.37 6.09
CA CYS A 49 1.48 21.51 5.26
C CYS A 49 1.42 20.08 5.77
N LEU A 50 0.21 19.68 6.12
CA LEU A 50 -0.19 18.38 6.60
C LEU A 50 -1.08 17.72 5.56
N TYR A 51 -0.78 16.49 5.18
CA TYR A 51 -1.46 15.74 4.13
C TYR A 51 -2.06 14.45 4.69
N TRP A 52 -3.25 14.07 4.22
CA TRP A 52 -3.89 12.80 4.55
C TRP A 52 -4.79 12.30 3.42
N VAL A 53 -5.19 11.03 3.48
CA VAL A 53 -6.16 10.45 2.52
C VAL A 53 -7.49 10.23 3.21
N GLU A 54 -8.56 10.68 2.58
CA GLU A 54 -9.94 10.38 2.97
C GLU A 54 -10.57 9.40 1.98
N LEU A 55 -11.24 8.38 2.51
CA LEU A 55 -12.08 7.48 1.75
C LEU A 55 -13.51 8.02 1.78
N VAL A 56 -14.09 8.21 0.60
CA VAL A 56 -15.45 8.73 0.45
C VAL A 56 -16.40 7.55 0.26
N THR A 57 -17.44 7.52 1.08
CA THR A 57 -18.59 6.63 0.97
C THR A 57 -19.84 7.47 0.69
N ASP A 58 -20.96 6.83 0.38
CA ASP A 58 -22.25 7.53 0.19
C ASP A 58 -22.71 8.29 1.45
N GLU A 59 -22.27 7.86 2.64
CA GLU A 59 -22.70 8.42 3.92
C GLU A 59 -21.72 9.45 4.51
N GLN A 60 -20.42 9.25 4.29
CA GLN A 60 -19.37 10.02 4.96
C GLN A 60 -17.99 9.89 4.30
N ALA A 61 -17.12 10.86 4.59
CA ALA A 61 -15.68 10.78 4.32
C ALA A 61 -14.94 10.33 5.59
N VAL A 62 -14.05 9.33 5.45
CA VAL A 62 -13.29 8.75 6.57
C VAL A 62 -11.81 8.82 6.30
N SER A 63 -11.07 9.47 7.21
CA SER A 63 -9.61 9.53 7.11
C SER A 63 -8.96 8.16 7.36
N LEU A 64 -8.11 7.76 6.42
CA LEU A 64 -7.35 6.51 6.43
C LEU A 64 -6.39 6.43 7.64
N THR A 65 -5.83 7.58 8.02
CA THR A 65 -4.90 7.71 9.14
C THR A 65 -5.45 8.67 10.19
N ARG A 66 -5.27 8.34 11.47
CA ARG A 66 -5.57 9.29 12.56
C ARG A 66 -4.63 10.49 12.57
N PHE A 67 -3.48 10.37 11.91
CA PHE A 67 -2.44 11.37 11.88
C PHE A 67 -2.24 11.84 10.45
N THR A 68 -2.09 13.15 10.31
CA THR A 68 -1.64 13.79 9.09
C THR A 68 -0.13 13.62 8.94
N SER A 69 0.38 13.68 7.71
CA SER A 69 1.81 13.51 7.40
C SER A 69 2.34 14.75 6.71
N TYR A 70 3.57 15.16 7.03
CA TYR A 70 4.29 16.21 6.28
C TYR A 70 4.82 15.70 4.93
N ASN A 71 4.88 14.39 4.72
CA ASN A 71 5.38 13.79 3.49
C ASN A 71 4.27 13.64 2.44
N ARG A 72 4.04 14.69 1.65
CA ARG A 72 3.07 14.68 0.54
C ARG A 72 3.28 13.51 -0.41
N GLY A 73 4.53 13.23 -0.80
CA GLY A 73 4.85 12.18 -1.77
C GLY A 73 4.44 10.79 -1.29
N GLY A 74 4.70 10.48 -0.02
CA GLY A 74 4.28 9.22 0.59
C GLY A 74 2.75 9.07 0.66
N VAL A 75 2.04 10.15 1.02
CA VAL A 75 0.57 10.16 1.08
C VAL A 75 -0.04 10.06 -0.33
N ALA A 76 0.53 10.76 -1.32
CA ALA A 76 0.09 10.72 -2.71
C ALA A 76 0.29 9.34 -3.35
N ALA A 77 1.37 8.61 -3.01
CA ALA A 77 1.57 7.24 -3.48
C ALA A 77 0.47 6.29 -2.97
N HIS A 78 0.08 6.41 -1.70
CA HIS A 78 -1.04 5.65 -1.14
C HIS A 78 -2.38 6.03 -1.78
N HIS A 79 -2.61 7.32 -1.99
CA HIS A 79 -3.79 7.82 -2.71
C HIS A 79 -3.89 7.22 -4.12
N GLN A 80 -2.80 7.27 -4.89
CA GLN A 80 -2.76 6.70 -6.25
C GLN A 80 -3.02 5.19 -6.27
N GLN A 81 -2.50 4.43 -5.31
CA GLN A 81 -2.76 2.99 -5.21
C GLN A 81 -4.23 2.68 -4.96
N ILE A 82 -4.90 3.45 -4.10
CA ILE A 82 -6.33 3.29 -3.82
C ILE A 82 -7.14 3.67 -5.06
N VAL A 83 -6.86 4.82 -5.67
CA VAL A 83 -7.57 5.28 -6.88
C VAL A 83 -7.40 4.28 -8.03
N ALA A 84 -6.20 3.73 -8.23
CA ALA A 84 -5.96 2.70 -9.23
C ALA A 84 -6.82 1.45 -9.00
N PHE A 85 -6.97 1.00 -7.75
CA PHE A 85 -7.86 -0.11 -7.43
C PHE A 85 -9.34 0.23 -7.66
N LEU A 86 -9.79 1.43 -7.28
CA LEU A 86 -11.17 1.86 -7.47
C LEU A 86 -11.53 1.89 -8.97
N ASN A 87 -10.60 2.34 -9.82
CA ASN A 87 -10.76 2.44 -11.28
C ASN A 87 -10.53 1.12 -12.03
N GLU A 88 -10.00 0.07 -11.39
CA GLU A 88 -9.75 -1.23 -12.02
C GLU A 88 -10.79 -2.27 -11.57
N PRO A 89 -11.90 -2.46 -12.33
CA PRO A 89 -12.99 -3.35 -11.93
C PRO A 89 -12.58 -4.84 -11.95
N ALA A 90 -11.51 -5.18 -12.67
CA ALA A 90 -10.99 -6.55 -12.75
C ALA A 90 -10.26 -6.99 -11.46
N ARG A 91 -9.89 -6.06 -10.57
CA ARG A 91 -9.16 -6.38 -9.34
C ARG A 91 -10.16 -6.64 -8.19
N PRO A 92 -10.25 -7.86 -7.64
CA PRO A 92 -11.24 -8.19 -6.62
C PRO A 92 -10.85 -7.74 -5.21
N ASN A 93 -9.54 -7.67 -4.92
CA ASN A 93 -9.04 -7.39 -3.57
C ASN A 93 -7.90 -6.37 -3.62
N PHE A 94 -7.81 -5.55 -2.58
CA PHE A 94 -6.74 -4.58 -2.39
C PHE A 94 -6.38 -4.47 -0.91
N GLU A 95 -5.09 -4.42 -0.61
CA GLU A 95 -4.59 -4.25 0.75
C GLU A 95 -3.54 -3.15 0.79
N LEU A 96 -3.62 -2.30 1.81
CA LEU A 96 -2.70 -1.20 2.04
C LEU A 96 -2.28 -1.16 3.50
N ASN A 97 -0.97 -1.27 3.73
CA ASN A 97 -0.36 -1.14 5.04
C ASN A 97 0.19 0.28 5.24
N GLY A 98 -0.44 1.02 6.15
CA GLY A 98 -0.01 2.32 6.63
C GLY A 98 1.11 2.22 7.66
N SER A 99 2.34 1.97 7.17
CA SER A 99 3.65 2.49 7.62
C SER A 99 4.79 1.45 7.59
N LEU A 100 5.98 1.95 7.24
CA LEU A 100 7.34 1.35 7.31
C LEU A 100 7.76 0.36 6.21
N SER A 101 7.15 0.34 5.03
CA SER A 101 7.59 -0.53 3.92
C SER A 101 8.96 -0.17 3.31
N TRP A 102 9.57 0.96 3.65
CA TRP A 102 10.91 1.32 3.17
C TRP A 102 12.04 0.50 3.79
N LEU A 103 11.83 -0.13 4.95
CA LEU A 103 12.86 -0.94 5.62
C LEU A 103 13.01 -2.36 5.05
N LEU A 104 12.03 -2.88 4.31
CA LEU A 104 12.08 -4.24 3.74
C LEU A 104 12.68 -4.32 2.33
N LEU A 105 12.81 -3.19 1.63
CA LEU A 105 13.39 -3.14 0.27
C LEU A 105 14.93 -3.18 0.25
N ILE A 106 15.59 -2.95 1.38
CA ILE A 106 17.07 -2.91 1.45
C ILE A 106 17.69 -4.30 1.67
N CYS A 107 16.93 -5.29 2.18
CA CYS A 107 17.48 -6.61 2.53
C CYS A 107 17.43 -7.69 1.44
N SER A 108 16.75 -7.48 0.31
CA SER A 108 16.66 -8.49 -0.76
C SER A 108 17.71 -8.34 -1.87
N LEU A 109 18.44 -7.22 -1.90
CA LEU A 109 19.43 -6.91 -2.94
C LEU A 109 20.80 -7.63 -2.85
N PRO A 110 21.29 -8.14 -1.70
CA PRO A 110 22.59 -8.83 -1.69
C PRO A 110 22.55 -10.27 -2.23
N LEU A 111 21.38 -10.90 -2.35
CA LEU A 111 21.28 -12.30 -2.78
C LEU A 111 21.39 -12.51 -4.30
N LEU A 112 21.16 -11.48 -5.11
CA LEU A 112 21.29 -11.57 -6.57
C LEU A 112 22.73 -11.37 -7.08
N ALA A 113 23.63 -10.79 -6.27
CA ALA A 113 25.02 -10.57 -6.68
C ALA A 113 25.89 -11.83 -6.58
N VAL A 114 25.51 -12.82 -5.76
CA VAL A 114 26.30 -14.05 -5.56
C VAL A 114 25.99 -15.12 -6.61
N GLY A 115 24.75 -15.16 -7.13
CA GLY A 115 24.33 -16.15 -8.14
C GLY A 115 25.00 -15.98 -9.52
N SER A 116 25.39 -14.77 -9.88
CA SER A 116 26.02 -14.49 -11.19
C SER A 116 27.50 -14.86 -11.26
N PHE A 117 28.16 -15.13 -10.13
CA PHE A 117 29.58 -15.49 -10.10
C PHE A 117 29.84 -16.99 -10.31
N LEU A 118 28.84 -17.85 -10.09
CA LEU A 118 29.02 -19.31 -10.21
C LEU A 118 28.78 -19.85 -11.63
N LEU A 119 28.11 -19.09 -12.52
CA LEU A 119 27.75 -19.57 -13.85
C LEU A 119 28.78 -19.26 -14.96
N LYS A 120 29.81 -18.44 -14.70
CA LYS A 120 30.85 -18.13 -15.70
C LYS A 120 32.09 -19.05 -15.67
N GLY A 121 32.12 -20.04 -14.77
CA GLY A 121 33.31 -20.87 -14.53
C GLY A 121 33.43 -22.20 -15.29
N PHE A 122 32.42 -22.64 -16.03
CA PHE A 122 32.42 -23.97 -16.67
C PHE A 122 32.56 -23.90 -18.20
N HIS A 123 33.81 -23.78 -18.68
CA HIS A 123 34.18 -24.14 -20.05
C HIS A 123 34.87 -25.51 -20.03
N PRO A 124 34.19 -26.63 -20.36
CA PRO A 124 34.87 -27.90 -20.57
C PRO A 124 35.64 -27.84 -21.90
N LYS A 125 36.98 -27.81 -21.82
CA LYS A 125 37.86 -28.07 -22.97
C LYS A 125 37.65 -29.52 -23.43
N GLN A 126 37.16 -29.65 -24.65
CA GLN A 126 37.14 -30.90 -25.43
C GLN A 126 38.57 -31.47 -25.54
N LEU A 127 38.79 -32.67 -24.99
CA LEU A 127 39.95 -33.51 -25.27
C LEU A 127 39.66 -34.30 -26.56
N ARG A 128 40.36 -33.98 -27.65
CA ARG A 128 40.48 -34.86 -28.81
C ARG A 128 41.54 -35.93 -28.50
N ALA A 129 41.18 -37.19 -28.76
CA ALA A 129 42.10 -38.30 -28.98
C ALA A 129 42.66 -38.26 -30.40
#